data_AF-A0A100W5J2-F1
#
_entry.id   AF-A0A100W5J2-F1
#
_cell.length_a   1.000
_cell.length_b   1.000
_cell.length_c   1.000
_cell.angle_alpha   90.00
_cell.angle_beta   90.00
_cell.angle_gamma   90.00
#
_symmetry.space_group_name_H-M   'P 1'
#
loop_
_entity.id
_entity.type
_entity.pdbx_description
1 polymer ?
#
loop_
_entity_poly.entity_id
_entity_poly.type
_entity_poly.pdbx_seq_one_letter_code
_entity_poly.pdbx_strand_id
1 'polypeptide(L)'
;MLSLGALIDDRTLELTLLVSGPPGALDREVLWLHNTELPDPSPYIRATELVLTNGLWHSTVTSTDFVAALQRARAAGLIYGLTEQTPTAPADLVDACATAELPLATVSIAVPFTAITQAAARMQTDARQSALSRLVRRGNALASSISRGGGAQGILDVLRRDHDLPLLVVDRMGRRLAGTAVDDAQIHVAADALNRHPPPLELDVPGIGTAAVYLVEGAMGDIDAGLFCLRPLAALRPAERDALEQAARYLSLEVTRQQALQAIESRFSSELLEMVLSGTARAREVAERLRAFGIDPSGPLAVYTVVVGNDELRPPGSTDEIEAFFSHRGIAAVVVPGSQDTVVVFGWHQESASLVPLAEHLIQALTARFPTDRTVVGIGDLAADATGLRDPLIRAREVCHVMWRRSTESRVGTYADVGTHRMLLGLHDRSVLRRFADDILGPLRVHDEQHGTELVRTLRTFLGNDGHWAKTAAALYVHVNTLRNRVARINELTGRDVTRLEDRVDLFLALEADALS
;
A
#
# COMPACT_ATOMS: atom_id res chain seq x y z
N MET A 1 -13.72 33.44 16.19
CA MET A 1 -14.76 32.76 16.98
C MET A 1 -15.46 33.82 17.79
N LEU A 2 -16.77 33.76 17.97
CA LEU A 2 -17.49 34.74 18.79
C LEU A 2 -17.26 34.41 20.26
N SER A 3 -16.82 35.40 21.05
CA SER A 3 -16.65 35.30 22.50
C SER A 3 -16.91 36.66 23.14
N LEU A 4 -17.11 36.71 24.46
CA LEU A 4 -17.28 37.98 25.17
C LEU A 4 -16.01 38.84 25.10
N GLY A 5 -14.83 38.20 25.20
CA GLY A 5 -13.55 38.88 25.02
C GLY A 5 -13.42 39.54 23.65
N ALA A 6 -13.80 38.84 22.58
CA ALA A 6 -13.77 39.39 21.22
C ALA A 6 -14.69 40.60 21.03
N LEU A 7 -15.83 40.64 21.72
CA LEU A 7 -16.71 41.81 21.71
C LEU A 7 -16.10 42.98 22.49
N ILE A 8 -15.46 42.72 23.63
CA ILE A 8 -14.80 43.75 24.45
C ILE A 8 -13.60 44.37 23.72
N ASP A 9 -12.87 43.57 22.94
CA ASP A 9 -11.74 44.04 22.12
C ASP A 9 -12.17 45.02 21.02
N ASP A 10 -13.43 44.96 20.58
CA ASP A 10 -14.01 45.94 19.66
C ASP A 10 -14.34 47.24 20.41
N ARG A 11 -13.37 48.16 20.39
CA ARG A 11 -13.48 49.47 21.03
C ARG A 11 -14.67 50.30 20.54
N THR A 12 -15.25 50.00 19.37
CA THR A 12 -16.43 50.72 18.86
C THR A 12 -17.71 50.36 19.61
N LEU A 13 -17.72 49.24 20.33
CA LEU A 13 -18.87 48.80 21.14
C LEU A 13 -18.88 49.42 22.54
N GLU A 14 -17.83 50.16 22.93
CA GLU A 14 -17.70 50.82 24.23
C GLU A 14 -18.05 49.89 25.43
N LEU A 15 -17.64 48.62 25.32
CA LEU A 15 -17.84 47.62 26.37
C LEU A 15 -16.78 47.77 27.46
N THR A 16 -17.21 47.81 28.72
CA THR A 16 -16.31 47.83 29.89
C THR A 16 -16.54 46.58 30.72
N LEU A 17 -15.47 45.80 30.93
CA LEU A 17 -15.53 44.59 31.75
C LEU A 17 -15.57 44.97 33.24
N LEU A 18 -16.56 44.43 33.97
CA LEU A 18 -16.71 44.61 35.42
C LEU A 18 -16.36 43.34 36.20
N VAL A 19 -16.77 42.18 35.67
CA VAL A 19 -16.48 40.86 36.28
C VAL A 19 -15.92 39.95 35.19
N SER A 20 -14.73 39.39 35.40
CA SER A 20 -14.06 38.53 34.43
C SER A 20 -14.57 37.08 34.41
N GLY A 21 -15.17 36.63 35.52
CA GLY A 21 -15.49 35.21 35.74
C GLY A 21 -14.25 34.34 35.97
N PRO A 22 -14.37 33.00 35.87
CA PRO A 22 -13.23 32.10 36.05
C PRO A 22 -12.23 32.21 34.88
N PRO A 23 -10.99 31.74 35.04
CA PRO A 23 -9.98 31.77 33.97
C PRO A 23 -10.50 31.12 32.67
N GLY A 24 -10.41 31.86 31.56
CA GLY A 24 -10.88 31.42 30.24
C GLY A 24 -12.37 31.64 29.96
N ALA A 25 -13.14 32.22 30.89
CA ALA A 25 -14.57 32.49 30.68
C ALA A 25 -14.85 33.47 29.54
N LEU A 26 -14.00 34.49 29.38
CA LEU A 26 -14.13 35.49 28.31
C LEU A 26 -13.86 34.92 26.91
N ASP A 27 -13.06 33.86 26.81
CA ASP A 27 -12.66 33.21 25.56
C ASP A 27 -13.61 32.07 25.16
N ARG A 28 -14.59 31.74 26.02
CA ARG A 28 -15.55 30.69 25.74
C ARG A 28 -16.36 31.05 24.49
N GLU A 29 -16.58 30.06 23.64
CA GLU A 29 -17.41 30.23 22.46
C GLU A 29 -18.83 30.66 22.86
N VAL A 30 -19.32 31.69 22.20
CA VAL A 30 -20.68 32.21 22.35
C VAL A 30 -21.46 31.87 21.09
N LEU A 31 -22.57 31.15 21.25
CA LEU A 31 -23.41 30.74 20.13
C LEU A 31 -24.32 31.85 19.62
N TRP A 32 -24.86 32.65 20.54
CA TRP A 32 -25.88 33.65 20.25
C TRP A 32 -25.95 34.73 21.35
N LEU A 33 -26.55 35.86 21.01
CA LEU A 33 -26.84 36.99 21.91
C LEU A 33 -28.35 37.09 22.12
N HIS A 34 -28.78 37.05 23.37
CA HIS A 34 -30.19 37.08 23.76
C HIS A 34 -30.52 38.40 24.47
N ASN A 35 -31.36 39.23 23.87
CA ASN A 35 -31.88 40.44 24.51
C ASN A 35 -33.15 40.10 25.28
N THR A 36 -33.19 40.35 26.59
CA THR A 36 -34.34 40.05 27.43
C THR A 36 -34.45 41.00 28.62
N GLU A 37 -35.70 41.25 29.00
CA GLU A 37 -36.08 42.03 30.18
C GLU A 37 -37.00 41.21 31.09
N LEU A 38 -37.12 39.90 30.84
CA LEU A 38 -37.95 39.00 31.64
C LEU A 38 -37.31 38.77 33.02
N PRO A 39 -38.10 38.75 34.11
CA PRO A 39 -37.59 38.46 35.45
C PRO A 39 -36.93 37.07 35.59
N ASP A 40 -37.43 36.06 34.87
CA ASP A 40 -36.74 34.77 34.71
C ASP A 40 -36.56 34.46 33.21
N PRO A 41 -35.37 34.71 32.65
CA PRO A 41 -35.08 34.41 31.25
C PRO A 41 -34.60 32.97 31.01
N SER A 42 -34.41 32.16 32.06
CA SER A 42 -33.82 30.82 31.95
C SER A 42 -34.52 29.84 30.99
N PRO A 43 -35.85 29.89 30.75
CA PRO A 43 -36.50 29.00 29.78
C PRO A 43 -36.13 29.28 28.32
N TYR A 44 -35.61 30.48 28.02
CA TYR A 44 -35.37 30.96 26.66
C TYR A 44 -33.89 31.06 26.29
N ILE A 45 -33.00 30.86 27.26
CA ILE A 45 -31.55 30.94 27.10
C ILE A 45 -30.97 29.54 26.96
N ARG A 46 -30.09 29.35 25.98
CA ARG A 46 -29.32 28.11 25.82
C ARG A 46 -27.93 28.25 26.45
N ALA A 47 -27.33 27.11 26.75
CA ALA A 47 -25.95 27.08 27.23
C ALA A 47 -25.04 27.83 26.25
N THR A 48 -24.10 28.62 26.78
CA THR A 48 -23.14 29.45 26.02
C THR A 48 -23.70 30.69 25.32
N GLU A 49 -24.94 31.09 25.56
CA GLU A 49 -25.47 32.36 25.05
C GLU A 49 -25.10 33.55 25.96
N LEU A 50 -24.89 34.73 25.37
CA LEU A 50 -24.72 35.98 26.10
C LEU A 50 -26.06 36.68 26.28
N VAL A 51 -26.30 37.25 27.45
CA VAL A 51 -27.54 37.98 27.74
C VAL A 51 -27.29 39.48 27.69
N LEU A 52 -28.22 40.23 27.08
CA LEU A 52 -28.24 41.68 27.05
C LEU A 52 -29.50 42.16 27.76
N THR A 53 -29.35 43.11 28.68
CA THR A 53 -30.47 43.69 29.44
C THR A 53 -30.15 45.10 29.90
N ASN A 54 -31.16 45.96 29.98
CA ASN A 54 -31.10 47.28 30.61
C ASN A 54 -31.53 47.24 32.08
N GLY A 55 -31.94 46.07 32.59
CA GLY A 55 -32.32 45.88 33.99
C GLY A 55 -33.76 46.24 34.32
N LEU A 56 -34.71 46.19 33.36
CA LEU A 56 -36.12 46.53 33.65
C LEU A 56 -36.76 45.56 34.66
N TRP A 57 -36.21 44.35 34.78
CA TRP A 57 -36.59 43.33 35.75
C TRP A 57 -36.23 43.68 37.20
N HIS A 58 -35.35 44.67 37.45
CA HIS A 58 -34.83 44.99 38.80
C HIS A 58 -35.92 45.45 39.77
N SER A 59 -37.04 45.95 39.25
CA SER A 59 -38.25 46.28 40.04
C SER A 59 -39.05 45.06 40.52
N THR A 60 -38.82 43.89 39.91
CA THR A 60 -39.65 42.68 40.07
C THR A 60 -38.89 41.53 40.74
N VAL A 61 -37.59 41.41 40.49
CA VAL A 61 -36.71 40.36 41.07
C VAL A 61 -35.38 40.95 41.49
N THR A 62 -34.73 40.30 42.45
CA THR A 62 -33.39 40.72 42.92
C THR A 62 -32.32 40.36 41.89
N SER A 63 -31.21 41.11 41.88
CA SER A 63 -30.06 40.81 41.02
C SER A 63 -29.50 39.40 41.25
N THR A 64 -29.54 38.91 42.50
CA THR A 64 -29.12 37.55 42.85
C THR A 64 -30.00 36.48 42.18
N ASP A 65 -31.33 36.66 42.21
CA ASP A 65 -32.27 35.72 41.60
C ASP A 65 -32.14 35.70 40.06
N PHE A 66 -31.94 36.88 39.47
CA PHE A 66 -31.72 37.01 38.03
C PHE A 66 -30.42 36.32 37.59
N VAL A 67 -29.30 36.58 38.28
CA VAL A 67 -28.01 35.92 37.99
C VAL A 67 -28.11 34.41 38.21
N ALA A 68 -28.81 33.95 39.25
CA ALA A 68 -29.06 32.53 39.47
C ALA A 68 -29.84 31.88 38.30
N ALA A 69 -30.80 32.59 37.71
CA ALA A 69 -31.50 32.12 36.52
C ALA A 69 -30.56 31.97 35.31
N LEU A 70 -29.63 32.91 35.11
CA LEU A 70 -28.62 32.83 34.05
C LEU A 70 -27.63 31.67 34.26
N GLN A 71 -27.24 31.43 35.50
CA GLN A 71 -26.36 30.33 35.87
C GLN A 71 -27.04 28.97 35.65
N ARG A 72 -28.33 28.83 36.01
CA ARG A 72 -29.14 27.64 35.70
C ARG A 72 -29.19 27.36 34.19
N ALA A 73 -29.33 28.40 33.37
CA ALA A 73 -29.31 28.31 31.92
C ALA A 73 -27.91 28.12 31.30
N ARG A 74 -26.84 28.18 32.12
CA ARG A 74 -25.43 28.10 31.70
C ARG A 74 -25.03 29.17 30.68
N ALA A 75 -25.55 30.39 30.85
CA ALA A 75 -25.18 31.55 30.05
C ALA A 75 -23.65 31.76 30.06
N ALA A 76 -23.11 32.30 28.97
CA ALA A 76 -21.68 32.63 28.88
C ALA A 76 -21.31 33.92 29.61
N GLY A 77 -22.28 34.80 29.87
CA GLY A 77 -22.05 36.10 30.48
C GLY A 77 -23.24 37.05 30.28
N LEU A 78 -23.14 38.21 30.91
CA LEU A 78 -24.14 39.27 30.92
C LEU A 78 -23.53 40.58 30.40
N ILE A 79 -24.25 41.27 29.51
CA ILE A 79 -23.96 42.63 29.08
C ILE A 79 -25.09 43.53 29.59
N TYR A 80 -24.75 44.45 30.48
CA TYR A 80 -25.70 45.40 31.05
C TYR A 80 -25.66 46.74 30.30
N GLY A 81 -26.80 47.16 29.77
CA GLY A 81 -26.95 48.44 29.08
C GLY A 81 -27.17 49.59 30.04
N LEU A 82 -26.31 50.61 29.96
CA LEU A 82 -26.47 51.83 30.75
C LEU A 82 -27.55 52.72 30.12
N THR A 83 -28.38 53.32 30.96
CA THR A 83 -29.45 54.24 30.54
C THR A 83 -29.29 55.59 31.23
N GLU A 84 -30.05 56.61 30.84
CA GLU A 84 -30.03 57.91 31.54
C GLU A 84 -30.46 57.77 33.01
N GLN A 85 -31.30 56.76 33.31
CA GLN A 85 -31.82 56.47 34.64
C GLN A 85 -30.82 55.62 35.46
N THR A 86 -30.01 54.80 34.77
CA THR A 86 -28.98 53.92 35.34
C THR A 86 -27.64 54.14 34.63
N PRO A 87 -26.92 55.24 34.92
CA PRO A 87 -25.66 55.59 34.24
C PRO A 87 -24.48 54.71 34.69
N THR A 88 -24.64 53.92 35.75
CA THR A 88 -23.67 52.96 36.26
C THR A 88 -24.35 51.62 36.52
N ALA A 89 -23.64 50.51 36.38
CA ALA A 89 -24.17 49.20 36.76
C ALA A 89 -24.54 49.17 38.25
N PRO A 90 -25.71 48.61 38.62
CA PRO A 90 -26.08 48.42 40.02
C PRO A 90 -25.06 47.58 40.79
N ALA A 91 -24.65 48.04 41.98
CA ALA A 91 -23.62 47.37 42.78
C ALA A 91 -24.03 45.94 43.19
N ASP A 92 -25.31 45.75 43.50
CA ASP A 92 -25.90 44.44 43.83
C ASP A 92 -25.84 43.46 42.66
N LEU A 93 -25.89 43.94 41.41
CA LEU A 93 -25.70 43.12 40.22
C LEU A 93 -24.24 42.72 40.03
N VAL A 94 -23.30 43.65 40.24
CA VAL A 94 -21.86 43.37 40.16
C VAL A 94 -21.47 42.32 41.20
N ASP A 95 -21.94 42.48 42.44
CA ASP A 95 -21.67 41.54 43.54
C ASP A 95 -22.29 40.15 43.28
N ALA A 96 -23.51 40.11 42.73
CA ALA A 96 -24.17 38.85 42.36
C ALA A 96 -23.40 38.12 41.24
N CYS A 97 -22.98 38.82 40.18
CA CYS A 97 -22.17 38.26 39.11
C CYS A 97 -20.79 37.81 39.60
N ALA A 98 -20.14 38.58 40.47
CA ALA A 98 -18.86 38.21 41.07
C ALA A 98 -18.97 36.94 41.93
N THR A 99 -20.01 36.84 42.75
CA THR A 99 -20.28 35.66 43.60
C THR A 99 -20.58 34.41 42.77
N ALA A 100 -21.31 34.58 41.66
CA ALA A 100 -21.65 33.48 40.75
C ALA A 100 -20.55 33.16 39.72
N GLU A 101 -19.42 33.88 39.76
CA GLU A 101 -18.35 33.87 38.75
C GLU A 101 -18.84 34.04 37.30
N LEU A 102 -19.94 34.78 37.10
CA LEU A 102 -20.51 35.05 35.78
C LEU A 102 -19.85 36.30 35.18
N PRO A 103 -19.27 36.25 33.97
CA PRO A 103 -18.72 37.43 33.33
C PRO A 103 -19.77 38.52 33.14
N LEU A 104 -19.43 39.76 33.52
CA LEU A 104 -20.28 40.94 33.41
C LEU A 104 -19.52 42.06 32.70
N ALA A 105 -20.11 42.58 31.62
CA ALA A 105 -19.66 43.80 30.97
C ALA A 105 -20.80 44.83 30.94
N THR A 106 -20.46 46.11 30.87
CA THR A 106 -21.43 47.18 30.61
C THR A 106 -21.24 47.76 29.23
N VAL A 107 -22.33 48.15 28.57
CA VAL A 107 -22.29 48.94 27.34
C VAL A 107 -22.72 50.38 27.62
N SER A 108 -21.97 51.32 27.03
CA SER A 108 -22.26 52.75 27.03
C SER A 108 -23.65 53.07 26.48
N ILE A 109 -24.29 54.11 27.03
CA ILE A 109 -25.59 54.61 26.59
C ILE A 109 -25.60 55.04 25.11
N ALA A 110 -24.44 55.40 24.55
CA ALA A 110 -24.31 55.81 23.16
C ALA A 110 -24.41 54.63 22.17
N VAL A 111 -24.27 53.39 22.64
CA VAL A 111 -24.20 52.19 21.79
C VAL A 111 -25.48 51.37 21.94
N PRO A 112 -26.33 51.27 20.91
CA PRO A 112 -27.53 50.44 20.97
C PRO A 112 -27.17 48.95 20.97
N PHE A 113 -27.98 48.11 21.62
CA PHE A 113 -27.80 46.65 21.58
C PHE A 113 -27.77 46.07 20.16
N THR A 114 -28.40 46.72 19.18
CA THR A 114 -28.31 46.34 17.76
C THR A 114 -26.89 46.43 17.21
N ALA A 115 -26.05 47.34 17.70
CA ALA A 115 -24.65 47.42 17.31
C ALA A 115 -23.88 46.19 17.81
N ILE A 116 -24.14 45.74 19.05
CA ILE A 116 -23.53 44.53 19.62
C ILE A 116 -23.99 43.29 18.86
N THR A 117 -25.29 43.13 18.60
CA THR A 117 -25.80 41.97 17.86
C THR A 117 -25.32 41.96 16.40
N GLN A 118 -25.19 43.13 15.76
CA GLN A 118 -24.57 43.24 14.42
C GLN A 118 -23.08 42.88 14.43
N ALA A 119 -22.31 43.33 15.43
CA ALA A 119 -20.90 42.97 15.57
C ALA A 119 -20.73 41.46 15.79
N ALA A 120 -21.55 40.87 16.67
CA ALA A 120 -21.56 39.43 16.88
C ALA A 120 -21.90 38.64 15.61
N ALA A 121 -22.92 39.08 14.85
CA ALA A 121 -23.28 38.47 13.57
C ALA A 121 -22.14 38.58 12.54
N ARG A 122 -21.43 39.72 12.48
CA ARG A 122 -20.24 39.90 11.63
C ARG A 122 -19.13 38.93 12.03
N MET A 123 -18.76 38.87 13.30
CA MET A 123 -17.72 37.97 13.81
C MET A 123 -18.02 36.50 13.52
N GLN A 124 -19.28 36.08 13.66
CA GLN A 124 -19.72 34.73 13.33
C GLN A 124 -19.68 34.45 11.81
N THR A 125 -20.11 35.43 11.00
CA THR A 125 -20.06 35.36 9.53
C THR A 125 -18.61 35.27 9.03
N ASP A 126 -17.72 36.13 9.55
CA ASP A 126 -16.30 36.17 9.19
C ASP A 126 -15.58 34.88 9.58
N ALA A 127 -15.89 34.33 10.76
CA ALA A 127 -15.35 33.05 11.20
C ALA A 127 -15.77 31.91 10.25
N ARG A 128 -17.05 31.87 9.85
CA ARG A 128 -17.59 30.86 8.92
C ARG A 128 -17.00 31.02 7.51
N GLN A 129 -16.94 32.25 6.99
CA GLN A 129 -16.34 32.55 5.69
C GLN A 129 -14.84 32.21 5.66
N SER A 130 -14.13 32.50 6.75
CA SER A 130 -12.71 32.16 6.89
C SER A 130 -12.48 30.64 6.90
N ALA A 131 -13.32 29.87 7.60
CA ALA A 131 -13.25 28.41 7.61
C ALA A 131 -13.49 27.82 6.21
N LEU A 132 -14.53 28.28 5.51
CA LEU A 132 -14.81 27.86 4.13
C LEU A 132 -13.68 28.25 3.17
N SER A 133 -13.16 29.47 3.30
CA SER A 133 -12.04 29.93 2.46
C SER A 133 -10.77 29.11 2.67
N ARG A 134 -10.48 28.67 3.91
CA ARG A 134 -9.36 27.77 4.20
C ARG A 134 -9.56 26.41 3.52
N LEU A 135 -10.75 25.82 3.60
CA LEU A 135 -11.06 24.54 2.96
C LEU A 135 -10.88 24.61 1.44
N VAL A 136 -11.40 25.67 0.79
CA VAL A 136 -11.25 25.89 -0.65
C VAL A 136 -9.78 26.11 -1.04
N ARG A 137 -9.04 26.93 -0.29
CA ARG A 137 -7.61 27.16 -0.55
C ARG A 137 -6.80 25.87 -0.43
N ARG A 138 -7.07 25.04 0.57
CA ARG A 138 -6.44 23.73 0.75
C ARG A 138 -6.76 22.78 -0.41
N GLY A 139 -8.04 22.69 -0.79
CA GLY A 139 -8.47 21.90 -1.95
C GLY A 139 -7.76 22.31 -3.24
N ASN A 140 -7.65 23.61 -3.51
CA ASN A 140 -6.93 24.13 -4.67
C ASN A 140 -5.42 23.83 -4.60
N ALA A 141 -4.80 23.92 -3.42
CA ALA A 141 -3.39 23.58 -3.22
C ALA A 141 -3.13 22.08 -3.44
N LEU A 142 -4.00 21.21 -2.92
CA LEU A 142 -3.95 19.76 -3.12
C LEU A 142 -4.11 19.39 -4.61
N ALA A 143 -5.14 19.93 -5.27
CA ALA A 143 -5.36 19.72 -6.70
C ALA A 143 -4.16 20.18 -7.54
N SER A 144 -3.60 21.37 -7.23
CA SER A 144 -2.44 21.92 -7.91
C SER A 144 -1.15 21.11 -7.68
N SER A 145 -1.02 20.44 -6.54
CA SER A 145 0.11 19.53 -6.26
C SER A 145 0.04 18.30 -7.16
N ILE A 146 -1.14 17.68 -7.28
CA ILE A 146 -1.39 16.52 -8.16
C ILE A 146 -1.08 16.88 -9.61
N SER A 147 -1.61 18.01 -10.11
CA SER A 147 -1.39 18.42 -11.50
C SER A 147 0.08 18.66 -11.84
N ARG A 148 0.92 19.02 -10.85
CA ARG A 148 2.36 19.23 -11.03
C ARG A 148 3.19 17.96 -10.86
N GLY A 149 2.56 16.81 -10.64
CA GLY A 149 3.27 15.55 -10.39
C GLY A 149 3.97 15.52 -9.03
N GLY A 150 3.44 16.23 -8.02
CA GLY A 150 4.00 16.22 -6.67
C GLY A 150 3.86 14.87 -5.95
N GLY A 151 3.09 13.93 -6.49
CA GLY A 151 2.85 12.61 -5.89
C GLY A 151 2.16 12.68 -4.54
N ALA A 152 2.18 11.55 -3.83
CA ALA A 152 1.68 11.45 -2.46
C ALA A 152 2.45 12.39 -1.50
N GLN A 153 3.75 12.62 -1.74
CA GLN A 153 4.57 13.49 -0.91
C GLN A 153 4.12 14.96 -1.00
N GLY A 154 3.82 15.46 -2.19
CA GLY A 154 3.33 16.83 -2.38
C GLY A 154 1.99 17.08 -1.68
N ILE A 155 1.11 16.07 -1.60
CA ILE A 155 -0.13 16.15 -0.81
C ILE A 155 0.18 16.32 0.69
N LEU A 156 1.12 15.54 1.23
CA LEU A 156 1.53 15.68 2.62
C LEU A 156 2.21 17.03 2.89
N ASP A 157 2.98 17.55 1.95
CA ASP A 157 3.65 18.85 2.07
C ASP A 157 2.64 20.02 2.09
N VAL A 158 1.49 19.88 1.41
CA VAL A 158 0.38 20.85 1.54
C VAL A 158 -0.24 20.78 2.93
N LEU A 159 -0.47 19.59 3.49
CA LEU A 159 -0.99 19.43 4.85
C LEU A 159 -0.05 20.01 5.91
N ARG A 160 1.25 19.78 5.76
CA ARG A 160 2.29 20.28 6.69
C ARG A 160 2.34 21.80 6.83
N ARG A 161 1.82 22.56 5.86
CA ARG A 161 1.74 24.03 5.95
C ARG A 161 0.75 24.51 7.00
N ASP A 162 -0.32 23.75 7.22
CA ASP A 162 -1.40 24.12 8.14
C ASP A 162 -1.33 23.33 9.46
N HIS A 163 -0.81 22.10 9.40
CA HIS A 163 -0.82 21.16 10.52
C HIS A 163 0.50 20.37 10.57
N ASP A 164 1.25 20.49 11.68
CA ASP A 164 2.44 19.70 11.92
C ASP A 164 2.04 18.33 12.49
N LEU A 165 1.75 17.38 11.59
CA LEU A 165 1.31 16.02 11.93
C LEU A 165 2.33 14.99 11.43
N PRO A 166 2.61 13.94 12.23
CA PRO A 166 3.45 12.83 11.80
C PRO A 166 2.64 11.90 10.88
N LEU A 167 2.74 12.13 9.58
CA LEU A 167 1.98 11.42 8.55
C LEU A 167 2.82 10.39 7.82
N LEU A 168 2.21 9.28 7.43
CA LEU A 168 2.79 8.18 6.67
C LEU A 168 1.77 7.67 5.65
N VAL A 169 2.18 7.40 4.41
CA VAL A 169 1.32 6.78 3.38
C VAL A 169 1.95 5.48 2.92
N VAL A 170 1.21 4.38 3.05
CA VAL A 170 1.65 3.02 2.70
C VAL A 170 0.59 2.37 1.82
N ASP A 171 1.02 1.64 0.79
CA ASP A 171 0.13 0.82 -0.03
C ASP A 171 -0.14 -0.56 0.62
N ARG A 172 -1.14 -1.30 0.13
CA ARG A 172 -1.44 -2.66 0.64
C ARG A 172 -0.33 -3.69 0.40
N MET A 173 0.68 -3.37 -0.43
CA MET A 173 1.83 -4.22 -0.74
C MET A 173 3.03 -3.95 0.19
N GLY A 174 2.93 -3.04 1.15
CA GLY A 174 4.03 -2.69 2.04
C GLY A 174 5.08 -1.79 1.40
N ARG A 175 4.68 -0.98 0.41
CA ARG A 175 5.50 0.11 -0.13
C ARG A 175 5.10 1.43 0.50
N ARG A 176 6.11 2.19 0.94
CA ARG A 176 5.92 3.54 1.44
C ARG A 176 5.82 4.52 0.27
N LEU A 177 4.65 5.10 0.07
CA LEU A 177 4.41 6.10 -0.98
C LEU A 177 4.91 7.49 -0.57
N ALA A 178 4.77 7.86 0.71
CA ALA A 178 5.18 9.17 1.21
C ALA A 178 5.24 9.21 2.75
N GLY A 179 5.84 10.29 3.30
CA GLY A 179 5.71 10.65 4.71
C GLY A 179 6.94 10.37 5.57
N THR A 180 6.70 10.27 6.87
CA THR A 180 7.71 10.13 7.91
C THR A 180 8.54 8.86 7.69
N ALA A 181 9.83 8.91 8.00
CA ALA A 181 10.68 7.73 7.96
C ALA A 181 10.28 6.79 9.11
N VAL A 182 10.07 5.53 8.78
CA VAL A 182 9.63 4.45 9.68
C VAL A 182 10.37 3.17 9.28
N ASP A 183 10.49 2.23 10.21
CA ASP A 183 11.19 0.97 9.99
C ASP A 183 10.36 0.00 9.12
N ASP A 184 11.01 -0.92 8.42
CA ASP A 184 10.33 -1.91 7.56
C ASP A 184 9.27 -2.74 8.32
N ALA A 185 9.54 -3.06 9.59
CA ALA A 185 8.58 -3.77 10.44
C ALA A 185 7.28 -2.98 10.65
N GLN A 186 7.38 -1.65 10.77
CA GLN A 186 6.23 -0.76 10.94
C GLN A 186 5.43 -0.64 9.63
N ILE A 187 6.12 -0.60 8.49
CA ILE A 187 5.48 -0.60 7.16
C ILE A 187 4.71 -1.90 6.92
N HIS A 188 5.29 -3.05 7.30
CA HIS A 188 4.64 -4.34 7.16
C HIS A 188 3.35 -4.43 8.01
N VAL A 189 3.40 -3.99 9.27
CA VAL A 189 2.21 -3.93 10.15
C VAL A 189 1.12 -3.02 9.57
N ALA A 190 1.51 -1.89 8.95
CA ALA A 190 0.58 -1.00 8.27
C ALA A 190 -0.08 -1.65 7.05
N ALA A 191 0.70 -2.34 6.20
CA ALA A 191 0.17 -3.06 5.03
C ALA A 191 -0.76 -4.22 5.43
N ASP A 192 -0.38 -5.01 6.43
CA ASP A 192 -1.21 -6.08 7.00
C ASP A 192 -2.52 -5.54 7.56
N ALA A 193 -2.51 -4.31 8.11
CA ALA A 193 -3.73 -3.64 8.56
C ALA A 193 -4.68 -3.35 7.39
N LEU A 194 -4.17 -2.90 6.25
CA LEU A 194 -4.97 -2.62 5.05
C LEU A 194 -5.56 -3.88 4.42
N ASN A 195 -4.88 -5.03 4.56
CA ASN A 195 -5.35 -6.32 4.03
C ASN A 195 -6.43 -6.99 4.92
N ARG A 196 -6.73 -6.46 6.11
CA ARG A 196 -7.81 -6.97 6.98
C ARG A 196 -9.19 -6.56 6.45
N HIS A 197 -10.20 -7.39 6.72
CA HIS A 197 -11.58 -7.15 6.26
C HIS A 197 -12.55 -7.12 7.45
N PRO A 198 -13.07 -5.94 7.87
CA PRO A 198 -12.77 -4.61 7.35
C PRO A 198 -11.40 -4.07 7.83
N PRO A 199 -10.77 -3.13 7.10
CA PRO A 199 -9.57 -2.45 7.58
C PRO A 199 -9.88 -1.62 8.84
N PRO A 200 -8.95 -1.56 9.80
CA PRO A 200 -9.17 -0.85 11.05
C PRO A 200 -9.04 0.67 10.87
N LEU A 201 -9.76 1.44 11.69
CA LEU A 201 -9.67 2.91 11.73
C LEU A 201 -8.55 3.42 12.67
N GLU A 202 -8.03 2.55 13.54
CA GLU A 202 -6.86 2.81 14.38
C GLU A 202 -5.95 1.57 14.39
N LEU A 203 -4.64 1.80 14.46
CA LEU A 203 -3.62 0.77 14.42
C LEU A 203 -2.54 1.06 15.47
N ASP A 204 -2.20 0.07 16.29
CA ASP A 204 -1.02 0.16 17.15
C ASP A 204 0.24 -0.16 16.34
N VAL A 205 1.09 0.85 16.17
CA VAL A 205 2.34 0.74 15.44
C VAL A 205 3.49 0.51 16.44
N PRO A 206 4.27 -0.58 16.32
CA PRO A 206 5.36 -0.89 17.24
C PRO A 206 6.35 0.27 17.41
N GLY A 207 6.65 0.64 18.65
CA GLY A 207 7.60 1.72 18.98
C GLY A 207 7.06 3.14 18.81
N ILE A 208 5.85 3.33 18.29
CA ILE A 208 5.21 4.64 18.08
C ILE A 208 3.95 4.77 18.93
N GLY A 209 3.11 3.74 18.95
CA GLY A 209 1.80 3.74 19.62
C GLY A 209 0.63 3.79 18.63
N THR A 210 -0.54 4.20 19.11
CA THR A 210 -1.79 4.18 18.32
C THR A 210 -1.80 5.27 17.25
N ALA A 211 -2.06 4.86 16.01
CA ALA A 211 -2.16 5.70 14.83
C ALA A 211 -3.57 5.66 14.25
N ALA A 212 -4.12 6.82 13.87
CA ALA A 212 -5.38 6.92 13.14
C ALA A 212 -5.16 6.58 11.66
N VAL A 213 -6.06 5.80 11.08
CA VAL A 213 -6.00 5.30 9.70
C VAL A 213 -7.10 5.94 8.87
N TYR A 214 -6.71 6.57 7.77
CA TYR A 214 -7.60 7.11 6.75
C TYR A 214 -7.43 6.31 5.47
N LEU A 215 -8.51 5.67 5.03
CA LEU A 215 -8.49 4.74 3.90
C LEU A 215 -8.35 5.52 2.60
N VAL A 216 -7.43 5.05 1.75
CA VAL A 216 -7.19 5.61 0.42
C VAL A 216 -7.69 4.60 -0.58
N GLU A 217 -8.90 4.86 -1.08
CA GLU A 217 -9.54 4.09 -2.13
C GLU A 217 -8.75 4.24 -3.44
N GLY A 218 -8.52 3.13 -4.14
CA GLY A 218 -7.97 3.14 -5.49
C GLY A 218 -9.04 2.89 -6.55
N ALA A 219 -8.64 2.29 -7.66
CA ALA A 219 -9.57 1.99 -8.74
C ALA A 219 -10.65 1.00 -8.28
N MET A 220 -11.90 1.18 -8.75
CA MET A 220 -13.04 0.29 -8.46
C MET A 220 -13.52 0.26 -6.99
N GLY A 221 -13.02 1.13 -6.12
CA GLY A 221 -13.48 1.26 -4.72
C GLY A 221 -12.79 0.32 -3.73
N ASP A 222 -11.77 -0.42 -4.17
CA ASP A 222 -10.91 -1.20 -3.28
C ASP A 222 -9.91 -0.29 -2.54
N ILE A 223 -9.44 -0.73 -1.38
CA ILE A 223 -8.47 0.02 -0.57
C ILE A 223 -7.07 -0.37 -1.02
N ASP A 224 -6.43 0.54 -1.75
CA ASP A 224 -5.10 0.32 -2.32
C ASP A 224 -3.98 0.93 -1.47
N ALA A 225 -4.31 1.91 -0.64
CA ALA A 225 -3.37 2.52 0.30
C ALA A 225 -4.07 3.01 1.58
N GLY A 226 -3.25 3.44 2.54
CA GLY A 226 -3.70 4.09 3.77
C GLY A 226 -2.86 5.31 4.10
N LEU A 227 -3.52 6.38 4.54
CA LEU A 227 -2.90 7.53 5.19
C LEU A 227 -2.95 7.31 6.71
N PHE A 228 -1.80 7.14 7.32
CA PHE A 228 -1.61 6.95 8.74
C PHE A 228 -1.18 8.25 9.40
N CYS A 229 -1.97 8.73 10.36
CA CYS A 229 -1.56 9.77 11.30
C CYS A 229 -1.04 9.07 12.55
N LEU A 230 0.25 9.23 12.88
CA LEU A 230 0.91 8.56 14.02
C LEU A 230 0.51 9.19 15.38
N ARG A 231 -0.78 9.48 15.53
CA ARG A 231 -1.46 9.97 16.73
C ARG A 231 -2.85 9.32 16.80
N PRO A 232 -3.38 9.04 17.99
CA PRO A 232 -4.71 8.47 18.15
C PRO A 232 -5.79 9.45 17.69
N LEU A 233 -6.90 8.92 17.17
CA LEU A 233 -8.01 9.70 16.63
C LEU A 233 -8.57 10.66 17.68
N ALA A 234 -8.63 10.23 18.95
CA ALA A 234 -9.10 11.05 20.08
C ALA A 234 -8.25 12.31 20.31
N ALA A 235 -6.97 12.32 19.93
CA ALA A 235 -6.08 13.46 20.12
C ALA A 235 -6.15 14.51 18.98
N LEU A 236 -6.87 14.22 17.89
CA LEU A 236 -6.96 15.10 16.72
C LEU A 236 -8.09 16.12 16.88
N ARG A 237 -7.79 17.38 16.57
CA ARG A 237 -8.78 18.48 16.52
C ARG A 237 -9.73 18.30 15.33
N PRO A 238 -10.98 18.79 15.37
CA PRO A 238 -11.91 18.67 14.23
C PRO A 238 -11.32 19.16 12.91
N ALA A 239 -10.65 20.32 12.91
CA ALA A 239 -10.00 20.87 11.71
C ALA A 239 -8.86 19.99 11.16
N GLU A 240 -8.17 19.21 12.01
CA GLU A 240 -7.14 18.26 11.58
C GLU A 240 -7.79 17.02 10.95
N ARG A 241 -8.89 16.52 11.52
CA ARG A 241 -9.64 15.39 10.96
C ARG A 241 -10.19 15.73 9.58
N ASP A 242 -10.79 16.91 9.43
CA ASP A 242 -11.28 17.42 8.14
C ASP A 242 -10.14 17.54 7.12
N ALA A 243 -8.95 17.97 7.56
CA ALA A 243 -7.76 18.06 6.71
C ALA A 243 -7.31 16.70 6.19
N LEU A 244 -7.22 15.72 7.08
CA LEU A 244 -6.77 14.36 6.79
C LEU A 244 -7.77 13.64 5.89
N GLU A 245 -9.07 13.79 6.16
CA GLU A 245 -10.12 13.22 5.33
C GLU A 245 -10.12 13.82 3.92
N GLN A 246 -9.95 15.14 3.80
CA GLN A 246 -9.79 15.79 2.50
C GLN A 246 -8.54 15.28 1.78
N ALA A 247 -7.40 15.15 2.46
CA ALA A 247 -6.17 14.67 1.86
C ALA A 247 -6.26 13.20 1.42
N ALA A 248 -6.93 12.34 2.19
CA ALA A 248 -7.15 10.94 1.83
C ALA A 248 -7.87 10.82 0.47
N ARG A 249 -8.89 11.67 0.22
CA ARG A 249 -9.61 11.72 -1.08
C ARG A 249 -8.71 12.15 -2.24
N TYR A 250 -7.79 13.08 -2.01
CA TYR A 250 -6.82 13.50 -3.03
C TYR A 250 -5.70 12.46 -3.22
N LEU A 251 -5.29 11.76 -2.17
CA LEU A 251 -4.40 10.60 -2.26
C LEU A 251 -5.03 9.49 -3.08
N SER A 252 -6.35 9.27 -2.94
CA SER A 252 -7.08 8.28 -3.75
C SER A 252 -6.98 8.59 -5.24
N LEU A 253 -7.11 9.86 -5.61
CA LEU A 253 -6.94 10.30 -6.99
C LEU A 253 -5.49 10.10 -7.49
N GLU A 254 -4.50 10.42 -6.65
CA GLU A 254 -3.09 10.24 -7.01
C GLU A 254 -2.72 8.75 -7.17
N VAL A 255 -3.14 7.89 -6.23
CA VAL A 255 -2.93 6.44 -6.28
C VAL A 255 -3.61 5.85 -7.51
N THR A 256 -4.87 6.22 -7.79
CA THR A 256 -5.58 5.75 -8.99
C THR A 256 -4.88 6.17 -10.28
N ARG A 257 -4.36 7.41 -10.34
CA ARG A 257 -3.58 7.89 -11.49
C ARG A 257 -2.28 7.08 -11.66
N GLN A 258 -1.53 6.86 -10.58
CA GLN A 258 -0.30 6.08 -10.62
C GLN A 258 -0.56 4.64 -11.08
N GLN A 259 -1.61 3.99 -10.57
CA GLN A 259 -2.01 2.66 -11.01
C GLN A 259 -2.44 2.62 -12.47
N ALA A 260 -3.18 3.62 -12.94
CA ALA A 260 -3.56 3.70 -14.35
C ALA A 260 -2.33 3.82 -15.26
N LEU A 261 -1.34 4.62 -14.86
CA LEU A 261 -0.07 4.74 -15.58
C LEU A 261 0.70 3.41 -15.55
N GLN A 262 0.83 2.78 -14.38
CA GLN A 262 1.51 1.49 -14.24
C GLN A 262 0.80 0.37 -15.01
N ALA A 263 -0.54 0.38 -15.07
CA ALA A 263 -1.32 -0.56 -15.86
C ALA A 263 -1.13 -0.34 -17.36
N ILE A 264 -1.00 0.92 -17.82
CA ILE A 264 -0.67 1.24 -19.21
C ILE A 264 0.73 0.75 -19.54
N GLU A 265 1.73 1.02 -18.69
CA GLU A 265 3.11 0.53 -18.85
C GLU A 265 3.17 -1.00 -18.87
N SER A 266 2.51 -1.66 -17.92
CA SER A 266 2.45 -3.13 -17.83
C SER A 266 1.78 -3.75 -19.06
N ARG A 267 0.70 -3.14 -19.57
CA ARG A 267 0.05 -3.57 -20.82
C ARG A 267 0.99 -3.38 -22.01
N PHE A 268 1.72 -2.26 -22.07
CA PHE A 268 2.68 -1.98 -23.13
C PHE A 268 3.86 -2.96 -23.12
N SER A 269 4.35 -3.32 -21.94
CA SER A 269 5.40 -4.33 -21.74
C SER A 269 4.91 -5.74 -22.07
N SER A 270 3.67 -6.08 -21.70
CA SER A 270 3.07 -7.39 -22.01
C SER A 270 2.89 -7.59 -23.52
N GLU A 271 2.49 -6.53 -24.22
CA GLU A 271 2.39 -6.57 -25.67
C GLU A 271 3.77 -6.68 -26.34
N LEU A 272 4.83 -6.10 -25.77
CA LEU A 272 6.20 -6.32 -26.26
C LEU A 272 6.58 -7.79 -26.24
N LEU A 273 6.26 -8.51 -25.17
CA LEU A 273 6.52 -9.95 -25.06
C LEU A 273 5.78 -10.74 -26.15
N GLU A 274 4.49 -10.46 -26.36
CA GLU A 274 3.70 -11.07 -27.44
C GLU A 274 4.29 -10.79 -28.83
N MET A 275 4.77 -9.57 -29.08
CA MET A 275 5.43 -9.24 -30.34
C MET A 275 6.74 -10.01 -30.54
N VAL A 276 7.56 -10.15 -29.50
CA VAL A 276 8.80 -10.93 -29.57
C VAL A 276 8.48 -12.41 -29.87
N LEU A 277 7.47 -12.97 -29.21
CA LEU A 277 7.04 -14.36 -29.43
C LEU A 277 6.47 -14.59 -30.84
N SER A 278 5.83 -13.58 -31.44
CA SER A 278 5.32 -13.61 -32.82
C SER A 278 6.43 -13.67 -33.89
N GLY A 279 7.70 -13.45 -33.50
CA GLY A 279 8.86 -13.61 -34.36
C GLY A 279 9.17 -12.40 -35.23
N THR A 280 9.90 -12.62 -36.32
CA THR A 280 10.55 -11.56 -37.11
C THR A 280 9.57 -10.57 -37.77
N ALA A 281 8.30 -10.95 -37.93
CA ALA A 281 7.27 -10.11 -38.54
C ALA A 281 7.08 -8.77 -37.81
N ARG A 282 7.30 -8.72 -36.49
CA ARG A 282 7.17 -7.51 -35.66
C ARG A 282 8.50 -6.99 -35.13
N ALA A 283 9.64 -7.47 -35.64
CA ALA A 283 10.95 -7.10 -35.12
C ALA A 283 11.23 -5.58 -35.16
N ARG A 284 10.69 -4.87 -36.17
CA ARG A 284 10.78 -3.40 -36.26
C ARG A 284 10.04 -2.70 -35.12
N GLU A 285 8.84 -3.18 -34.79
CA GLU A 285 8.02 -2.64 -33.69
C GLU A 285 8.67 -2.93 -32.33
N VAL A 286 9.23 -4.14 -32.16
CA VAL A 286 10.02 -4.50 -30.97
C VAL A 286 11.20 -3.54 -30.80
N ALA A 287 11.96 -3.29 -31.87
CA ALA A 287 13.10 -2.37 -31.83
C ALA A 287 12.69 -0.93 -31.47
N GLU A 288 11.57 -0.42 -32.01
CA GLU A 288 11.04 0.89 -31.65
C GLU A 288 10.64 0.98 -30.18
N ARG A 289 10.03 -0.07 -29.62
CA ARG A 289 9.67 -0.09 -28.20
C ARG A 289 10.87 -0.18 -27.28
N LEU A 290 11.86 -1.01 -27.60
CA LEU A 290 13.10 -1.08 -26.81
C LEU A 290 13.79 0.29 -26.72
N ARG A 291 13.81 1.06 -27.81
CA ARG A 291 14.33 2.45 -27.80
C ARG A 291 13.56 3.37 -26.87
N ALA A 292 12.24 3.21 -26.78
CA ALA A 292 11.41 4.02 -25.86
C ALA A 292 11.76 3.77 -24.38
N PHE A 293 12.28 2.58 -24.07
CA PHE A 293 12.81 2.22 -22.75
C PHE A 293 14.31 2.49 -22.58
N GLY A 294 14.95 3.19 -23.54
CA GLY A 294 16.36 3.54 -23.48
C GLY A 294 17.33 2.38 -23.78
N ILE A 295 16.84 1.28 -24.37
CA ILE A 295 17.66 0.14 -24.77
C ILE A 295 18.01 0.27 -26.25
N ASP A 296 19.29 0.09 -26.60
CA ASP A 296 19.73 0.03 -27.99
C ASP A 296 19.32 -1.31 -28.62
N PRO A 297 18.37 -1.35 -29.57
CA PRO A 297 17.92 -2.59 -30.19
C PRO A 297 18.92 -3.17 -31.20
N SER A 298 19.96 -2.42 -31.57
CA SER A 298 21.01 -2.87 -32.50
C SER A 298 22.24 -3.44 -31.80
N GLY A 299 22.33 -3.27 -30.48
CA GLY A 299 23.36 -3.86 -29.64
C GLY A 299 22.95 -5.22 -29.08
N PRO A 300 23.88 -5.91 -28.39
CA PRO A 300 23.57 -7.22 -27.83
C PRO A 300 22.55 -7.11 -26.68
N LEU A 301 21.58 -8.01 -26.68
CA LEU A 301 20.46 -8.04 -25.73
C LEU A 301 20.47 -9.36 -24.96
N ALA A 302 20.28 -9.27 -23.65
CA ALA A 302 20.13 -10.43 -22.77
C ALA A 302 18.68 -10.55 -22.27
N VAL A 303 18.26 -11.79 -21.98
CA VAL A 303 16.94 -12.08 -21.44
C VAL A 303 17.06 -12.91 -20.18
N TYR A 304 16.44 -12.44 -19.10
CA TYR A 304 16.17 -13.25 -17.91
C TYR A 304 14.70 -13.60 -17.84
N THR A 305 14.42 -14.77 -17.29
CA THR A 305 13.10 -15.10 -16.74
C THR A 305 13.28 -15.40 -15.27
N VAL A 306 12.44 -14.79 -14.44
CA VAL A 306 12.50 -14.87 -12.99
C VAL A 306 11.18 -15.41 -12.45
N VAL A 307 11.24 -16.43 -11.62
CA VAL A 307 10.09 -16.90 -10.84
C VAL A 307 10.42 -16.68 -9.37
N VAL A 308 9.50 -16.05 -8.64
CA VAL A 308 9.58 -15.80 -7.20
C VAL A 308 8.36 -16.43 -6.54
N GLY A 309 8.59 -17.30 -5.56
CA GLY A 309 7.53 -17.92 -4.77
C GLY A 309 7.52 -19.44 -4.88
N ASN A 310 6.82 -20.07 -3.93
CA ASN A 310 6.63 -21.52 -3.88
C ASN A 310 5.26 -21.97 -4.44
N ASP A 311 4.32 -21.03 -4.60
CA ASP A 311 2.98 -21.24 -5.13
C ASP A 311 2.83 -20.64 -6.54
N GLU A 312 1.67 -20.86 -7.18
CA GLU A 312 1.36 -20.34 -8.52
C GLU A 312 1.25 -18.80 -8.60
N LEU A 313 1.17 -18.11 -7.45
CA LEU A 313 1.01 -16.66 -7.35
C LEU A 313 2.31 -15.98 -6.94
N ARG A 314 2.73 -14.98 -7.72
CA ARG A 314 3.92 -14.16 -7.43
C ARG A 314 3.69 -13.26 -6.22
N PRO A 315 4.68 -13.10 -5.32
CA PRO A 315 4.60 -12.16 -4.23
C PRO A 315 4.37 -10.72 -4.72
N PRO A 316 3.46 -9.97 -4.08
CA PRO A 316 3.27 -8.56 -4.39
C PRO A 316 4.58 -7.77 -4.20
N GLY A 317 4.87 -6.84 -5.12
CA GLY A 317 6.11 -6.04 -5.08
C GLY A 317 7.36 -6.69 -5.71
N SER A 318 7.31 -7.98 -6.08
CA SER A 318 8.46 -8.67 -6.68
C SER A 318 8.94 -8.06 -8.02
N THR A 319 8.00 -7.65 -8.88
CA THR A 319 8.32 -6.97 -10.15
C THR A 319 9.04 -5.65 -9.91
N ASP A 320 8.58 -4.85 -8.93
CA ASP A 320 9.16 -3.55 -8.61
C ASP A 320 10.58 -3.70 -8.04
N GLU A 321 10.83 -4.75 -7.26
CA GLU A 321 12.18 -5.08 -6.75
C GLU A 321 13.14 -5.45 -7.90
N ILE A 322 12.66 -6.18 -8.91
CA ILE A 322 13.43 -6.48 -10.12
C ILE A 322 13.74 -5.18 -10.88
N GLU A 323 12.75 -4.32 -11.11
CA GLU A 323 12.95 -3.02 -11.76
C GLU A 323 13.96 -2.15 -11.01
N ALA A 324 13.82 -2.06 -9.68
CA ALA A 324 14.73 -1.34 -8.82
C ALA A 324 16.16 -1.90 -8.92
N PHE A 325 16.34 -3.22 -8.93
CA PHE A 325 17.66 -3.85 -9.04
C PHE A 325 18.44 -3.40 -10.28
N PHE A 326 17.78 -3.37 -11.45
CA PHE A 326 18.39 -2.93 -12.71
C PHE A 326 18.64 -1.41 -12.72
N SER A 327 17.67 -0.63 -12.23
CA SER A 327 17.76 0.84 -12.15
C SER A 327 18.93 1.30 -11.26
N HIS A 328 19.11 0.72 -10.07
CA HIS A 328 20.22 1.05 -9.17
C HIS A 328 21.61 0.76 -9.75
N ARG A 329 21.69 -0.13 -10.74
CA ARG A 329 22.93 -0.45 -11.46
C ARG A 329 23.11 0.35 -12.75
N GLY A 330 22.15 1.21 -13.09
CA GLY A 330 22.16 1.98 -14.33
C GLY A 330 22.01 1.11 -15.58
N ILE A 331 21.39 -0.08 -15.46
CA ILE A 331 21.14 -0.97 -16.59
C ILE A 331 19.72 -0.70 -17.08
N ALA A 332 19.57 -0.23 -18.32
CA ALA A 332 18.27 -0.06 -18.95
C ALA A 332 17.65 -1.44 -19.22
N ALA A 333 16.49 -1.68 -18.63
CA ALA A 333 15.78 -2.96 -18.69
C ALA A 333 14.28 -2.75 -18.86
N VAL A 334 13.66 -3.59 -19.69
CA VAL A 334 12.20 -3.76 -19.74
C VAL A 334 11.86 -4.97 -18.87
N VAL A 335 11.10 -4.74 -17.81
CA VAL A 335 10.58 -5.80 -16.95
C VAL A 335 9.13 -6.05 -17.35
N VAL A 336 8.83 -7.30 -17.71
CA VAL A 336 7.51 -7.72 -18.19
C VAL A 336 6.93 -8.74 -17.21
N PRO A 337 5.91 -8.37 -16.43
CA PRO A 337 5.24 -9.31 -15.54
C PRO A 337 4.36 -10.29 -16.35
N GLY A 338 4.63 -11.59 -16.23
CA GLY A 338 3.75 -12.67 -16.67
C GLY A 338 2.80 -13.13 -15.56
N SER A 339 2.02 -14.18 -15.83
CA SER A 339 1.13 -14.80 -14.83
C SER A 339 1.92 -15.49 -13.72
N GLN A 340 2.97 -16.24 -14.07
CA GLN A 340 3.78 -17.02 -13.11
C GLN A 340 5.26 -16.61 -13.09
N ASP A 341 5.73 -15.94 -14.13
CA ASP A 341 7.12 -15.53 -14.30
C ASP A 341 7.23 -14.02 -14.59
N THR A 342 8.44 -13.48 -14.49
CA THR A 342 8.77 -12.10 -14.87
C THR A 342 9.92 -12.15 -15.86
N VAL A 343 9.70 -11.63 -17.06
CA VAL A 343 10.71 -11.59 -18.10
C VAL A 343 11.43 -10.24 -18.02
N VAL A 344 12.76 -10.24 -18.12
CA VAL A 344 13.55 -9.02 -18.17
C VAL A 344 14.37 -9.01 -19.46
N VAL A 345 14.22 -7.96 -20.26
CA VAL A 345 15.01 -7.71 -21.47
C VAL A 345 15.88 -6.49 -21.24
N PHE A 346 17.20 -6.61 -21.43
CA PHE A 346 18.13 -5.52 -21.17
C PHE A 346 19.32 -5.53 -22.13
N GLY A 347 19.91 -4.35 -22.34
CA GLY A 347 21.13 -4.23 -23.13
C GLY A 347 22.34 -4.79 -22.38
N TRP A 348 23.17 -5.58 -23.06
CA TRP A 348 24.34 -6.21 -22.45
C TRP A 348 25.57 -6.10 -23.34
N HIS A 349 26.62 -5.49 -22.81
CA HIS A 349 27.86 -5.22 -23.54
C HIS A 349 29.08 -5.95 -22.97
N GLN A 350 28.87 -6.78 -21.94
CA GLN A 350 29.93 -7.55 -21.30
C GLN A 350 29.94 -8.99 -21.83
N GLU A 351 30.89 -9.82 -21.36
CA GLU A 351 30.93 -11.23 -21.70
C GLU A 351 29.67 -11.97 -21.23
N SER A 352 29.26 -12.99 -21.99
CA SER A 352 28.07 -13.79 -21.66
C SER A 352 28.22 -14.52 -20.31
N ALA A 353 29.43 -14.90 -19.91
CA ALA A 353 29.71 -15.53 -18.62
C ALA A 353 29.34 -14.64 -17.42
N SER A 354 29.36 -13.32 -17.57
CA SER A 354 29.02 -12.36 -16.52
C SER A 354 27.50 -12.26 -16.25
N LEU A 355 26.66 -12.87 -17.09
CA LEU A 355 25.22 -12.96 -16.85
C LEU A 355 24.88 -13.84 -15.63
N VAL A 356 25.64 -14.90 -15.37
CA VAL A 356 25.38 -15.78 -14.23
C VAL A 356 25.60 -15.04 -12.90
N PRO A 357 26.75 -14.36 -12.66
CA PRO A 357 26.93 -13.54 -11.48
C PRO A 357 25.87 -12.45 -11.30
N LEU A 358 25.40 -11.80 -12.38
CA LEU A 358 24.35 -10.78 -12.27
C LEU A 358 23.03 -11.39 -11.78
N ALA A 359 22.66 -12.56 -12.30
CA ALA A 359 21.47 -13.30 -11.85
C ALA A 359 21.60 -13.76 -10.38
N GLU A 360 22.78 -14.17 -9.93
CA GLU A 360 23.02 -14.51 -8.52
C GLU A 360 22.82 -13.30 -7.60
N HIS A 361 23.30 -12.11 -7.99
CA HIS A 361 23.05 -10.89 -7.23
C HIS A 361 21.56 -10.49 -7.22
N LEU A 362 20.84 -10.71 -8.32
CA LEU A 362 19.38 -10.48 -8.36
C LEU A 362 18.66 -11.42 -7.38
N ILE A 363 19.06 -12.69 -7.34
CA ILE A 363 18.52 -13.67 -6.38
C ILE A 363 18.79 -13.24 -4.94
N GLN A 364 19.99 -12.71 -4.64
CA GLN A 364 20.31 -12.22 -3.30
C GLN A 364 19.42 -11.04 -2.90
N ALA A 365 19.21 -10.07 -3.80
CA ALA A 365 18.33 -8.93 -3.56
C ALA A 365 16.88 -9.38 -3.29
N LEU A 366 16.34 -10.27 -4.13
CA LEU A 366 15.00 -10.81 -3.95
C LEU A 366 14.88 -11.67 -2.69
N THR A 367 15.89 -12.48 -2.35
CA THR A 367 15.87 -13.29 -1.12
C THR A 367 15.94 -12.42 0.14
N ALA A 368 16.61 -11.27 0.08
CA ALA A 368 16.64 -10.32 1.20
C ALA A 368 15.27 -9.69 1.47
N ARG A 369 14.49 -9.42 0.41
CA ARG A 369 13.14 -8.84 0.52
C ARG A 369 12.06 -9.89 0.77
N PHE A 370 12.22 -11.09 0.22
CA PHE A 370 11.27 -12.21 0.27
C PHE A 370 11.96 -13.49 0.81
N PRO A 371 12.30 -13.55 2.11
CA PRO A 371 13.14 -14.62 2.67
C PRO A 371 12.46 -16.00 2.70
N THR A 372 11.12 -16.04 2.65
CA THR A 372 10.32 -17.28 2.63
C THR A 372 10.12 -17.85 1.24
N ASP A 373 10.41 -17.08 0.19
CA ASP A 373 10.13 -17.42 -1.20
C ASP A 373 11.35 -17.95 -1.93
N ARG A 374 11.18 -19.03 -2.70
CA ARG A 374 12.23 -19.51 -3.59
C ARG A 374 12.25 -18.67 -4.86
N THR A 375 13.40 -18.05 -5.15
CA THR A 375 13.66 -17.41 -6.45
C THR A 375 14.48 -18.32 -7.35
N VAL A 376 14.07 -18.43 -8.61
CA VAL A 376 14.80 -19.11 -9.69
C VAL A 376 14.95 -18.15 -10.87
N VAL A 377 16.11 -18.16 -11.52
CA VAL A 377 16.39 -17.34 -12.72
C VAL A 377 16.87 -18.24 -13.86
N GLY A 378 16.13 -18.22 -14.97
CA GLY A 378 16.57 -18.78 -16.25
C GLY A 378 17.19 -17.71 -17.13
N ILE A 379 18.34 -18.03 -17.72
CA ILE A 379 19.12 -17.13 -18.57
C ILE A 379 19.03 -17.60 -20.02
N GLY A 380 18.60 -16.70 -20.90
CA GLY A 380 18.65 -16.88 -22.35
C GLY A 380 20.03 -16.55 -22.92
N ASP A 381 20.32 -17.06 -24.11
CA ASP A 381 21.56 -16.70 -24.81
C ASP A 381 21.59 -15.21 -25.19
N LEU A 382 22.77 -14.69 -25.48
CA LEU A 382 22.90 -13.30 -25.93
C LEU A 382 22.37 -13.15 -27.36
N ALA A 383 21.32 -12.34 -27.55
CA ALA A 383 20.90 -11.92 -28.89
C ALA A 383 21.85 -10.85 -29.41
N ALA A 384 22.18 -10.88 -30.70
CA ALA A 384 22.99 -9.84 -31.34
C ALA A 384 22.22 -8.51 -31.50
N ASP A 385 20.89 -8.59 -31.68
CA ASP A 385 19.99 -7.47 -31.87
C ASP A 385 18.53 -7.87 -31.50
N ALA A 386 17.60 -6.93 -31.64
CA ALA A 386 16.17 -7.13 -31.36
C ALA A 386 15.48 -8.17 -32.26
N THR A 387 16.02 -8.48 -33.45
CA THR A 387 15.43 -9.47 -34.38
C THR A 387 15.67 -10.90 -33.89
N GLY A 388 16.78 -11.13 -33.17
CA GLY A 388 17.16 -12.41 -32.60
C GLY A 388 16.59 -12.69 -31.21
N LEU A 389 15.76 -11.81 -30.65
CA LEU A 389 15.35 -11.87 -29.23
C LEU A 389 14.41 -13.04 -28.89
N ARG A 390 13.71 -13.58 -29.89
CA ARG A 390 12.72 -14.65 -29.71
C ARG A 390 13.30 -15.92 -29.09
N ASP A 391 14.44 -16.38 -29.60
CA ASP A 391 15.00 -17.65 -29.15
C ASP A 391 15.59 -17.57 -27.73
N PRO A 392 16.39 -16.53 -27.37
CA PRO A 392 16.78 -16.27 -25.99
C PRO A 392 15.61 -16.18 -25.02
N LEU A 393 14.52 -15.52 -25.43
CA LEU A 393 13.31 -15.42 -24.62
C LEU A 393 12.71 -16.79 -24.32
N ILE A 394 12.49 -17.61 -25.35
CA ILE A 394 11.93 -18.95 -25.18
C ILE A 394 12.83 -19.79 -24.27
N ARG A 395 14.16 -19.79 -24.53
CA ARG A 395 15.13 -20.55 -23.74
C ARG A 395 15.17 -20.11 -22.27
N ALA A 396 15.18 -18.80 -22.00
CA ALA A 396 15.18 -18.27 -20.64
C ALA A 396 13.96 -18.76 -19.84
N ARG A 397 12.77 -18.73 -20.46
CA ARG A 397 11.52 -19.17 -19.83
C ARG A 397 11.51 -20.67 -19.58
N GLU A 398 11.90 -21.47 -20.58
CA GLU A 398 11.98 -22.93 -20.46
C GLU A 398 12.93 -23.35 -19.33
N VAL A 399 14.14 -22.80 -19.30
CA VAL A 399 15.13 -23.05 -18.24
C VAL A 399 14.54 -22.70 -16.87
N CYS A 400 13.97 -21.50 -16.73
CA CYS A 400 13.42 -21.02 -15.47
C CYS A 400 12.31 -21.93 -14.95
N HIS A 401 11.36 -22.33 -15.81
CA HIS A 401 10.25 -23.18 -15.41
C HIS A 401 10.69 -24.62 -15.07
N VAL A 402 11.62 -25.20 -15.84
CA VAL A 402 12.18 -26.52 -15.52
C VAL A 402 12.93 -26.50 -14.18
N MET A 403 13.73 -25.46 -13.94
CA MET A 403 14.46 -25.30 -12.67
C MET A 403 13.56 -24.95 -11.50
N TRP A 404 12.44 -24.26 -11.73
CA TRP A 404 11.48 -23.97 -10.67
C TRP A 404 10.71 -25.25 -10.27
N ARG A 405 10.25 -26.05 -11.24
CA ARG A 405 9.57 -27.33 -10.98
C ARG A 405 10.45 -28.33 -10.23
N ARG A 406 11.77 -28.27 -10.44
CA ARG A 406 12.72 -29.12 -9.72
C ARG A 406 13.25 -28.40 -8.49
N SER A 407 13.25 -29.04 -7.34
CA SER A 407 14.02 -28.54 -6.18
C SER A 407 15.51 -28.83 -6.35
N THR A 408 16.13 -28.29 -7.42
CA THR A 408 17.59 -28.33 -7.60
C THR A 408 18.27 -27.32 -6.69
N GLU A 409 19.49 -27.65 -6.24
CA GLU A 409 20.35 -26.74 -5.46
C GLU A 409 20.69 -25.47 -6.23
N SER A 410 20.92 -25.58 -7.55
CA SER A 410 21.13 -24.40 -8.38
C SER A 410 19.83 -23.62 -8.58
N ARG A 411 19.91 -22.31 -8.35
CA ARG A 411 18.82 -21.33 -8.53
C ARG A 411 19.00 -20.46 -9.78
N VAL A 412 20.15 -20.55 -10.45
CA VAL A 412 20.43 -19.92 -11.74
C VAL A 412 20.75 -21.01 -12.75
N GLY A 413 20.25 -20.89 -13.97
CA GLY A 413 20.67 -21.80 -15.03
C GLY A 413 20.56 -21.18 -16.41
N THR A 414 21.29 -21.79 -17.32
CA THR A 414 21.33 -21.49 -18.75
C THR A 414 20.75 -22.68 -19.53
N TYR A 415 20.51 -22.48 -20.84
CA TYR A 415 20.04 -23.56 -21.70
C TYR A 415 21.00 -24.77 -21.72
N ALA A 416 22.31 -24.53 -21.61
CA ALA A 416 23.32 -25.59 -21.56
C ALA A 416 23.20 -26.50 -20.32
N ASP A 417 22.65 -25.97 -19.22
CA ASP A 417 22.52 -26.70 -17.95
C ASP A 417 21.29 -27.62 -17.93
N VAL A 418 20.28 -27.31 -18.76
CA VAL A 418 18.99 -28.01 -18.81
C VAL A 418 18.95 -28.88 -20.07
N GLY A 419 19.50 -30.10 -19.96
CA GLY A 419 19.63 -31.03 -21.09
C GLY A 419 18.36 -31.18 -21.96
N THR A 420 18.53 -31.33 -23.27
CA THR A 420 17.49 -31.22 -24.32
C THR A 420 16.20 -32.01 -24.06
N HIS A 421 16.29 -33.21 -23.49
CA HIS A 421 15.12 -34.03 -23.16
C HIS A 421 14.22 -33.39 -22.09
N ARG A 422 14.80 -32.63 -21.15
CA ARG A 422 14.04 -31.91 -20.13
C ARG A 422 13.30 -30.71 -20.70
N MET A 423 13.85 -30.07 -21.72
CA MET A 423 13.15 -29.02 -22.46
C MET A 423 11.94 -29.58 -23.19
N LEU A 424 12.09 -30.71 -23.90
CA LEU A 424 10.98 -31.37 -24.59
C LEU A 424 9.86 -31.79 -23.64
N LEU A 425 10.19 -32.32 -22.46
CA LEU A 425 9.21 -32.65 -21.44
C LEU A 425 8.59 -31.41 -20.79
N GLY A 426 9.36 -30.34 -20.59
CA GLY A 426 8.92 -29.09 -19.97
C GLY A 426 7.82 -28.35 -20.75
N LEU A 427 7.69 -28.61 -22.06
CA LEU A 427 6.65 -28.05 -22.94
C LEU A 427 5.25 -28.63 -22.69
N HIS A 428 5.14 -29.72 -21.94
CA HIS A 428 3.87 -30.40 -21.68
C HIS A 428 3.33 -30.07 -20.28
N ASP A 429 1.99 -30.11 -20.16
CA ASP A 429 1.29 -29.92 -18.90
C ASP A 429 1.60 -31.06 -17.90
N ARG A 430 1.52 -30.74 -16.59
CA ARG A 430 1.75 -31.72 -15.52
C ARG A 430 0.87 -32.96 -15.64
N SER A 431 -0.39 -32.80 -16.06
CA SER A 431 -1.32 -33.92 -16.24
C SER A 431 -0.89 -34.87 -17.35
N VAL A 432 -0.29 -34.34 -18.42
CA VAL A 432 0.23 -35.13 -19.55
C VAL A 432 1.49 -35.87 -19.12
N LEU A 433 2.43 -35.16 -18.47
CA LEU A 433 3.65 -35.76 -17.95
C LEU A 433 3.36 -36.86 -16.93
N ARG A 434 2.42 -36.62 -16.02
CA ARG A 434 2.01 -37.59 -15.00
C ARG A 434 1.39 -38.82 -15.62
N ARG A 435 0.49 -38.65 -16.60
CA ARG A 435 -0.11 -39.77 -17.33
C ARG A 435 0.95 -40.60 -18.07
N PHE A 436 1.88 -39.93 -18.77
CA PHE A 436 2.98 -40.62 -19.44
C PHE A 436 3.87 -41.40 -18.46
N ALA A 437 4.22 -40.78 -17.33
CA ALA A 437 4.98 -41.45 -16.27
C ALA A 437 4.19 -42.62 -15.66
N ASP A 438 2.89 -42.47 -15.41
CA ASP A 438 2.03 -43.50 -14.82
C ASP A 438 1.79 -44.67 -15.78
N ASP A 439 1.63 -44.41 -17.09
CA ASP A 439 1.46 -45.45 -18.11
C ASP A 439 2.69 -46.38 -18.19
N ILE A 440 3.90 -45.85 -17.91
CA ILE A 440 5.16 -46.60 -18.01
C ILE A 440 5.63 -47.13 -16.65
N LEU A 441 5.66 -46.27 -15.63
CA LEU A 441 6.19 -46.58 -14.28
C LEU A 441 5.11 -47.09 -13.32
N GLY A 442 3.83 -46.88 -13.60
CA GLY A 442 2.71 -47.33 -12.76
C GLY A 442 2.76 -48.82 -12.42
N PRO A 443 2.96 -49.74 -13.40
CA PRO A 443 3.11 -51.16 -13.13
C PRO A 443 4.26 -51.48 -12.16
N LEU A 444 5.36 -50.73 -12.21
CA LEU A 444 6.49 -50.91 -11.30
C LEU A 444 6.15 -50.43 -9.88
N ARG A 445 5.48 -49.29 -9.75
CA ARG A 445 5.05 -48.75 -8.45
C ARG A 445 4.07 -49.67 -7.74
N VAL A 446 3.06 -50.16 -8.47
CA VAL A 446 2.07 -51.12 -7.93
C VAL A 446 2.78 -52.40 -7.44
N HIS A 447 3.77 -52.89 -8.20
CA HIS A 447 4.54 -54.05 -7.78
C HIS A 447 5.41 -53.77 -6.55
N ASP A 448 6.10 -52.63 -6.51
CA ASP A 448 6.92 -52.18 -5.39
C ASP A 448 6.10 -52.06 -4.09
N GLU A 449 4.90 -51.48 -4.17
CA GLU A 449 3.97 -51.38 -3.03
C GLU A 449 3.47 -52.75 -2.55
N GLN A 450 3.12 -53.65 -3.46
CA GLN A 450 2.56 -54.97 -3.11
C GLN A 450 3.60 -55.95 -2.56
N HIS A 451 4.85 -55.87 -3.02
CA HIS A 451 5.89 -56.86 -2.75
C HIS A 451 7.06 -56.31 -1.93
N GLY A 452 7.04 -55.02 -1.56
CA GLY A 452 8.13 -54.35 -0.85
C GLY A 452 9.43 -54.29 -1.65
N THR A 453 9.34 -54.22 -2.99
CA THR A 453 10.50 -54.13 -3.87
C THR A 453 10.89 -52.67 -4.14
N GLU A 454 12.03 -52.47 -4.80
CA GLU A 454 12.52 -51.14 -5.19
C GLU A 454 12.87 -51.10 -6.70
N LEU A 455 11.98 -51.57 -7.56
CA LEU A 455 12.16 -51.65 -9.00
C LEU A 455 12.30 -50.28 -9.65
N VAL A 456 11.55 -49.26 -9.23
CA VAL A 456 11.68 -47.89 -9.77
C VAL A 456 13.06 -47.32 -9.45
N ARG A 457 13.54 -47.49 -8.21
CA ARG A 457 14.89 -47.08 -7.77
C ARG A 457 15.98 -47.86 -8.53
N THR A 458 15.75 -49.17 -8.74
CA THR A 458 16.65 -50.03 -9.50
C THR A 458 16.78 -49.55 -10.94
N LEU A 459 15.67 -49.24 -11.61
CA LEU A 459 15.65 -48.70 -12.98
C LEU A 459 16.38 -47.36 -13.07
N ARG A 460 16.07 -46.42 -12.16
CA ARG A 460 16.74 -45.11 -12.09
C ARG A 460 18.26 -45.25 -11.95
N THR A 461 18.71 -46.15 -11.07
CA THR A 461 20.13 -46.38 -10.82
C THR A 461 20.81 -47.12 -11.98
N PHE A 462 20.10 -48.04 -12.63
CA PHE A 462 20.62 -48.76 -13.80
C PHE A 462 20.83 -47.83 -14.99
N LEU A 463 19.84 -47.00 -15.31
CA LEU A 463 19.93 -46.01 -16.38
C LEU A 463 20.94 -44.90 -16.06
N GLY A 464 21.01 -44.45 -14.80
CA GLY A 464 22.01 -43.46 -14.36
C GLY A 464 23.46 -43.96 -14.40
N ASN A 465 23.68 -45.28 -14.53
CA ASN A 465 25.00 -45.89 -14.76
C ASN A 465 25.15 -46.38 -16.23
N ASP A 466 24.40 -45.80 -17.17
CA ASP A 466 24.39 -46.14 -18.60
C ASP A 466 24.03 -47.60 -18.91
N GLY A 467 23.42 -48.32 -17.98
CA GLY A 467 23.12 -49.76 -18.09
C GLY A 467 24.29 -50.68 -17.68
N HIS A 468 25.32 -50.15 -17.00
CA HIS A 468 26.44 -50.97 -16.51
C HIS A 468 26.03 -51.82 -15.30
N TRP A 469 25.92 -53.13 -15.50
CA TRP A 469 25.52 -54.10 -14.47
C TRP A 469 26.36 -54.05 -13.20
N ALA A 470 27.71 -54.06 -13.32
CA ALA A 470 28.59 -54.11 -12.16
C ALA A 470 28.54 -52.80 -11.32
N LYS A 471 28.57 -51.64 -11.99
CA LYS A 471 28.45 -50.33 -11.33
C LYS A 471 27.11 -50.17 -10.63
N THR A 472 26.03 -50.58 -11.28
CA THR A 472 24.67 -50.52 -10.73
C THR A 472 24.51 -51.43 -9.51
N ALA A 473 25.02 -52.67 -9.59
CA ALA A 473 24.95 -53.63 -8.50
C ALA A 473 25.69 -53.11 -7.25
N ALA A 474 26.87 -52.51 -7.44
CA ALA A 474 27.61 -51.85 -6.38
C ALA A 474 26.87 -50.64 -5.79
N ALA A 475 26.31 -49.77 -6.63
CA ALA A 475 25.57 -48.58 -6.20
C ALA A 475 24.28 -48.93 -5.43
N LEU A 476 23.64 -50.05 -5.75
CA LEU A 476 22.44 -50.56 -5.06
C LEU A 476 22.76 -51.50 -3.90
N TYR A 477 24.04 -51.81 -3.64
CA TYR A 477 24.48 -52.79 -2.63
C TYR A 477 23.82 -54.17 -2.79
N VAL A 478 23.66 -54.65 -4.03
CA VAL A 478 23.08 -55.97 -4.35
C VAL A 478 24.02 -56.82 -5.20
N HIS A 479 23.81 -58.13 -5.21
CA HIS A 479 24.54 -59.01 -6.12
C HIS A 479 24.07 -58.85 -7.57
N VAL A 480 24.98 -59.03 -8.55
CA VAL A 480 24.68 -58.88 -10.00
C VAL A 480 23.53 -59.78 -10.46
N ASN A 481 23.41 -61.00 -9.90
CA ASN A 481 22.31 -61.91 -10.22
C ASN A 481 20.95 -61.35 -9.72
N THR A 482 20.91 -60.73 -8.54
CA THR A 482 19.70 -60.08 -8.02
C THR A 482 19.32 -58.89 -8.89
N LEU A 483 20.29 -58.10 -9.33
CA LEU A 483 20.05 -57.02 -10.27
C LEU A 483 19.46 -57.53 -11.60
N ARG A 484 19.99 -58.63 -12.15
CA ARG A 484 19.41 -59.27 -13.37
C ARG A 484 17.96 -59.66 -13.18
N ASN A 485 17.61 -60.28 -12.04
CA ASN A 485 16.23 -60.65 -11.76
C ASN A 485 15.31 -59.41 -11.66
N ARG A 486 15.77 -58.35 -11.00
CA ARG A 486 15.01 -57.09 -10.91
C ARG A 486 14.81 -56.44 -12.28
N VAL A 487 15.85 -56.42 -13.12
CA VAL A 487 15.77 -55.87 -14.48
C VAL A 487 14.88 -56.71 -15.38
N ALA A 488 14.95 -58.04 -15.31
CA ALA A 488 14.02 -58.93 -16.02
C ALA A 488 12.57 -58.64 -15.61
N ARG A 489 12.33 -58.44 -14.31
CA ARG A 489 11.00 -58.08 -13.80
C ARG A 489 10.53 -56.71 -14.28
N ILE A 490 11.43 -55.73 -14.37
CA ILE A 490 11.13 -54.42 -14.96
C ILE A 490 10.70 -54.59 -16.41
N ASN A 491 11.42 -55.39 -17.19
CA ASN A 491 11.07 -55.64 -18.60
C ASN A 491 9.68 -56.29 -18.73
N GLU A 492 9.37 -57.29 -17.91
CA GLU A 492 8.06 -57.96 -17.91
C GLU A 492 6.91 -57.01 -17.58
N LEU A 493 7.06 -56.19 -16.54
CA LEU A 493 5.98 -55.32 -16.04
C LEU A 493 5.74 -54.10 -16.93
N THR A 494 6.80 -53.56 -17.54
CA THR A 494 6.72 -52.35 -18.39
C THR A 494 6.49 -52.67 -19.86
N GLY A 495 6.68 -53.94 -20.27
CA GLY A 495 6.69 -54.37 -21.66
C GLY A 495 7.88 -53.82 -22.48
N ARG A 496 8.92 -53.29 -21.82
CA ARG A 496 10.04 -52.57 -22.44
C ARG A 496 11.37 -53.25 -22.13
N ASP A 497 12.19 -53.50 -23.13
CA ASP A 497 13.48 -54.17 -22.96
C ASP A 497 14.61 -53.15 -22.76
N VAL A 498 15.21 -53.12 -21.57
CA VAL A 498 16.35 -52.25 -21.26
C VAL A 498 17.61 -52.47 -22.13
N THR A 499 17.64 -53.51 -22.97
CA THR A 499 18.72 -53.70 -23.95
C THR A 499 18.47 -52.94 -25.27
N ARG A 500 17.22 -52.60 -25.58
CA ARG A 500 16.83 -51.82 -26.76
C ARG A 500 16.90 -50.32 -26.46
N LEU A 501 17.48 -49.56 -27.38
CA LEU A 501 17.67 -48.12 -27.20
C LEU A 501 16.33 -47.38 -27.08
N GLU A 502 15.35 -47.68 -27.94
CA GLU A 502 14.03 -47.06 -27.93
C GLU A 502 13.34 -47.22 -26.57
N ASP A 503 13.31 -48.45 -26.06
CA ASP A 503 12.73 -48.80 -24.76
C ASP A 503 13.47 -48.14 -23.58
N ARG A 504 14.81 -48.05 -23.65
CA ARG A 504 15.60 -47.30 -22.67
C ARG A 504 15.27 -45.82 -22.67
N VAL A 505 15.07 -45.23 -23.85
CA VAL A 505 14.69 -43.81 -23.98
C VAL A 505 13.31 -43.59 -23.38
N ASP A 506 12.34 -44.45 -23.67
CA ASP A 506 11.00 -44.40 -23.07
C ASP A 506 11.06 -44.46 -21.53
N LEU A 507 11.77 -45.45 -20.99
CA LEU A 507 11.93 -45.63 -19.53
C LEU A 507 12.65 -44.44 -18.89
N PHE A 508 13.65 -43.89 -19.59
CA PHE A 508 14.38 -42.70 -19.13
C PHE A 508 13.49 -41.45 -19.13
N LEU A 509 12.78 -41.19 -20.23
CA LEU A 509 11.85 -40.07 -20.33
C LEU A 509 10.71 -40.18 -19.31
N ALA A 510 10.22 -41.39 -19.03
CA ALA A 510 9.19 -41.60 -18.01
C ALA A 510 9.69 -41.22 -16.61
N LEU A 511 10.95 -41.57 -16.26
CA LEU A 511 11.56 -41.17 -15.00
C LEU A 511 11.80 -39.66 -14.90
N GLU A 512 12.17 -39.01 -15.99
CA GLU A 512 12.36 -37.56 -16.02
C GLU A 512 11.01 -36.82 -16.02
N ALA A 513 9.98 -37.35 -16.69
CA ALA A 513 8.62 -36.81 -16.68
C ALA A 513 8.00 -36.89 -15.28
N ASP A 514 8.22 -38.01 -14.57
CA ASP A 514 7.78 -38.20 -13.19
C ASP A 514 8.39 -37.18 -12.22
N ALA A 515 9.64 -36.78 -12.47
CA ALA A 515 10.30 -35.76 -11.66
C ALA A 515 9.81 -34.33 -11.93
N LEU A 516 9.05 -34.12 -13.02
CA LEU A 516 8.54 -32.82 -13.47
C LEU A 516 7.02 -32.66 -13.24
N SER A 517 6.29 -33.77 -13.20
CA SER A 517 4.85 -33.82 -12.86
C SER A 517 4.60 -33.51 -11.39
#